data_AF-K8F3K2-F1
#
_entry.id   AF-K8F3K2-F1
#
_cell.length_a   1.000
_cell.length_b   1.000
_cell.length_c   1.000
_cell.angle_alpha   90.00
_cell.angle_beta   90.00
_cell.angle_gamma   90.00
#
_symmetry.space_group_name_H-M   'P 1'
#
loop_
_entity.id
_entity.type
_entity.pdbx_description
1 polymer ?
#
loop_
_entity_poly.entity_id
_entity_poly.type
_entity_poly.pdbx_seq_one_letter_code
_entity_poly.pdbx_strand_id
1 'polypeptide(L)'
;MGTVAELDLSRSSREEGGEDDDDDLKLLSTSASEQEQKYPLSIVWCAIPILSDIFPFVGHVGITNSSGWIYDFIGDGTIHQSASNNLSFNRVMRVIPLNIINCKHPIDESLRRVMMHYTRTNERYNLFGQNCHDFVGIVLNLSEYEGKDDWNLVDVALLVWGVRGNGGSFVDPNAAYRTFGPAFLAFLASVAFGFARAFGRAVLGLYAAVVGWFVLYVFVLNRRRSCSIRAGSIPFIRNSNNNDNDNASSQGGDV
;
A
#
# COMPACT_ATOMS: atom_id res chain seq x y z
N MET A 1 -53.63 -10.00 34.08
CA MET A 1 -53.66 -11.42 34.50
C MET A 1 -52.87 -12.22 33.47
N GLY A 2 -51.91 -13.02 33.93
CA GLY A 2 -51.02 -13.83 33.08
C GLY A 2 -49.63 -13.20 32.88
N THR A 3 -48.49 -13.82 33.20
CA THR A 3 -48.10 -14.88 34.14
C THR A 3 -46.57 -14.86 34.15
N VAL A 4 -46.01 -14.65 35.34
CA VAL A 4 -44.75 -15.15 35.94
C VAL A 4 -43.48 -15.37 35.12
N ALA A 5 -42.43 -14.74 35.66
CA ALA A 5 -41.02 -14.87 35.39
C ALA A 5 -40.38 -16.12 36.06
N GLU A 6 -39.06 -16.22 35.88
CA GLU A 6 -38.07 -16.93 36.71
C GLU A 6 -37.65 -18.34 36.22
N LEU A 7 -36.51 -18.38 35.52
CA LEU A 7 -35.71 -19.59 35.31
C LEU A 7 -34.49 -19.50 36.21
N ASP A 8 -34.55 -20.26 37.29
CA ASP A 8 -33.52 -20.45 38.31
C ASP A 8 -32.40 -21.33 37.73
N LEU A 9 -31.26 -20.71 37.44
CA LEU A 9 -30.03 -21.37 37.01
C LEU A 9 -29.15 -21.59 38.24
N SER A 10 -29.25 -22.78 38.84
CA SER A 10 -28.22 -23.23 39.75
C SER A 10 -27.92 -24.73 39.64
N ARG A 11 -26.61 -24.98 39.50
CA ARG A 11 -25.87 -26.09 40.12
C ARG A 11 -25.85 -27.44 39.40
N SER A 12 -24.81 -27.62 38.60
CA SER A 12 -24.01 -28.85 38.67
C SER A 12 -22.56 -28.56 38.29
N SER A 13 -21.76 -28.21 39.29
CA SER A 13 -20.31 -28.26 39.24
C SER A 13 -19.87 -29.72 39.03
N ARG A 14 -19.08 -29.98 37.99
CA ARG A 14 -18.08 -31.06 38.00
C ARG A 14 -16.77 -30.46 37.54
N GLU A 15 -15.83 -30.44 38.47
CA GLU A 15 -14.40 -30.21 38.26
C GLU A 15 -13.80 -31.49 37.68
N GLU A 16 -13.16 -31.37 36.53
CA GLU A 16 -12.01 -32.18 36.06
C GLU A 16 -11.09 -31.12 35.42
N GLY A 17 -9.97 -30.72 36.02
CA GLY A 17 -8.65 -31.34 35.83
C GLY A 17 -8.31 -31.35 34.33
N GLY A 18 -7.60 -30.37 33.74
CA GLY A 18 -6.33 -29.79 34.16
C GLY A 18 -5.19 -30.58 33.52
N GLU A 19 -4.86 -30.29 32.25
CA GLU A 19 -3.54 -30.43 31.57
C GLU A 19 -3.61 -30.30 30.03
N ASP A 20 -4.80 -30.38 29.39
CA ASP A 20 -4.89 -30.37 27.92
C ASP A 20 -5.11 -28.97 27.27
N ASP A 21 -5.63 -27.99 28.03
CA ASP A 21 -5.93 -26.65 27.48
C ASP A 21 -4.66 -25.82 27.21
N ASP A 22 -3.58 -26.04 27.97
CA ASP A 22 -2.34 -25.28 27.84
C ASP A 22 -1.54 -25.64 26.57
N ASP A 23 -1.67 -26.88 26.10
CA ASP A 23 -1.01 -27.36 24.90
C ASP A 23 -1.75 -26.92 23.63
N ASP A 24 -3.09 -26.88 23.64
CA ASP A 24 -3.88 -26.28 22.56
C ASP A 24 -3.76 -24.76 22.51
N LEU A 25 -3.68 -24.07 23.67
CA LEU A 25 -3.33 -22.65 23.75
C LEU A 25 -1.88 -22.38 23.30
N LYS A 26 -0.94 -23.30 23.54
CA LYS A 26 0.41 -23.24 22.97
C LYS A 26 0.40 -23.50 21.46
N LEU A 27 -0.42 -24.40 20.94
CA LEU A 27 -0.50 -24.69 19.50
C LEU A 27 -1.19 -23.55 18.73
N LEU A 28 -2.19 -22.90 19.32
CA LEU A 28 -2.83 -21.68 18.81
C LEU A 28 -1.92 -20.45 18.93
N SER A 29 -1.14 -20.31 20.01
CA SER A 29 -0.16 -19.23 20.14
C SER A 29 1.12 -19.46 19.31
N THR A 30 1.51 -20.71 19.05
CA THR A 30 2.65 -21.05 18.19
C THR A 30 2.32 -20.93 16.70
N SER A 31 1.05 -21.15 16.32
CA SER A 31 0.57 -20.89 14.94
C SER A 31 0.21 -19.42 14.70
N ALA A 32 -0.14 -18.68 15.75
CA ALA A 32 -0.03 -17.23 15.79
C ALA A 32 1.44 -16.82 16.01
N SER A 33 2.33 -17.28 15.13
CA SER A 33 3.64 -16.65 14.96
C SER A 33 3.39 -15.14 15.00
N GLU A 34 4.02 -14.42 15.92
CA GLU A 34 4.06 -12.96 15.88
C GLU A 34 4.46 -12.61 14.45
N GLN A 35 3.48 -12.25 13.62
CA GLN A 35 3.72 -11.87 12.24
C GLN A 35 4.37 -10.50 12.38
N GLU A 36 5.70 -10.53 12.56
CA GLU A 36 6.52 -9.35 12.67
C GLU A 36 6.18 -8.49 11.45
N GLN A 37 5.59 -7.33 11.73
CA GLN A 37 5.12 -6.40 10.70
C GLN A 37 6.37 -5.87 10.00
N LYS A 38 6.65 -6.37 8.79
CA LYS A 38 8.02 -6.32 8.28
C LYS A 38 8.44 -4.98 7.68
N TYR A 39 7.52 -4.06 7.42
CA TYR A 39 7.85 -2.85 6.65
C TYR A 39 7.00 -1.65 7.09
N PRO A 40 7.27 -1.02 8.24
CA PRO A 40 6.57 0.21 8.62
C PRO A 40 6.90 1.35 7.64
N LEU A 41 5.91 2.22 7.38
CA LEU A 41 6.05 3.45 6.59
C LEU A 41 6.80 3.24 5.27
N SER A 42 6.30 2.33 4.45
CA SER A 42 6.95 1.89 3.23
C SER A 42 5.92 1.75 2.10
N ILE A 43 6.37 2.01 0.87
CA ILE A 43 5.63 1.59 -0.33
C ILE A 43 6.05 0.15 -0.62
N VAL A 44 5.06 -0.69 -0.87
CA VAL A 44 5.27 -2.11 -1.15
C VAL A 44 4.75 -2.44 -2.54
N TRP A 45 5.39 -3.38 -3.22
CA TRP A 45 5.00 -3.80 -4.56
C TRP A 45 4.99 -5.32 -4.69
N CYS A 46 4.04 -5.85 -5.47
CA CYS A 46 3.99 -7.27 -5.82
C CYS A 46 3.60 -7.50 -7.29
N ALA A 47 3.96 -8.68 -7.80
CA ALA A 47 3.58 -9.11 -9.14
C ALA A 47 2.10 -9.52 -9.19
N ILE A 48 1.37 -9.01 -10.19
CA ILE A 48 0.01 -9.41 -10.53
C ILE A 48 0.09 -10.69 -11.38
N PRO A 49 -0.59 -11.79 -11.01
CA PRO A 49 -0.57 -13.03 -11.79
C PRO A 49 -0.89 -12.80 -13.27
N ILE A 50 -0.18 -13.50 -14.18
CA ILE A 50 -0.32 -13.43 -15.65
C ILE A 50 0.17 -12.09 -16.23
N LEU A 51 -0.29 -10.96 -15.69
CA LEU A 51 0.07 -9.63 -16.20
C LEU A 51 1.56 -9.34 -15.99
N SER A 52 2.06 -9.56 -14.77
CA SER A 52 3.48 -9.35 -14.47
C SER A 52 4.38 -10.40 -15.10
N ASP A 53 3.84 -11.57 -15.45
CA ASP A 53 4.62 -12.61 -16.15
C ASP A 53 4.98 -12.15 -17.57
N ILE A 54 4.12 -11.36 -18.21
CA ILE A 54 4.35 -10.75 -19.53
C ILE A 54 5.10 -9.41 -19.38
N PHE A 55 4.75 -8.63 -18.36
CA PHE A 55 5.34 -7.32 -18.10
C PHE A 55 5.92 -7.26 -16.68
N PRO A 56 7.17 -7.69 -16.47
CA PRO A 56 7.74 -7.81 -15.12
C PRO A 56 7.82 -6.48 -14.36
N PHE A 57 7.74 -5.35 -15.06
CA PHE A 57 7.74 -4.01 -14.48
C PHE A 57 6.33 -3.50 -14.10
N VAL A 58 5.28 -4.16 -14.56
CA VAL A 58 3.89 -3.80 -14.23
C VAL A 58 3.46 -4.70 -13.08
N GLY A 59 2.95 -4.11 -12.00
CA GLY A 59 2.45 -4.86 -10.86
C GLY A 59 1.61 -3.99 -9.92
N HIS A 60 1.27 -4.56 -8.78
CA HIS A 60 0.40 -3.93 -7.78
C HIS A 60 1.22 -3.21 -6.72
N VAL A 61 0.74 -2.06 -6.27
CA VAL A 61 1.39 -1.24 -5.25
C VAL A 61 0.46 -1.05 -4.06
N GLY A 62 1.03 -1.10 -2.86
CA GLY A 62 0.39 -0.71 -1.62
C GLY A 62 1.27 0.25 -0.83
N ILE A 63 0.71 0.80 0.24
CA ILE A 63 1.44 1.62 1.22
C ILE A 63 1.20 1.07 2.61
N THR A 64 2.19 1.19 3.49
CA THR A 64 2.08 0.77 4.88
C THR A 64 1.97 1.94 5.85
N ASN A 65 1.24 1.73 6.95
CA ASN A 65 1.16 2.67 8.06
C ASN A 65 2.39 2.56 9.00
N SER A 66 2.42 3.35 10.07
CA SER A 66 3.43 3.29 11.13
C SER A 66 3.54 1.93 11.81
N SER A 67 2.44 1.18 11.89
CA SER A 67 2.40 -0.20 12.41
C SER A 67 2.72 -1.26 11.33
N GLY A 68 3.12 -0.90 10.11
CA GLY A 68 3.44 -1.87 9.06
C GLY A 68 2.26 -2.67 8.50
N TRP A 69 1.01 -2.26 8.76
CA TRP A 69 -0.15 -2.80 8.06
C TRP A 69 -0.13 -2.33 6.60
N ILE A 70 -0.39 -3.24 5.67
CA ILE A 70 -0.44 -2.97 4.24
C ILE A 70 -1.84 -2.53 3.84
N TYR A 71 -1.93 -1.46 3.07
CA TYR A 71 -3.14 -0.93 2.48
C TYR A 71 -2.97 -0.83 0.97
N ASP A 72 -3.80 -1.55 0.22
CA ASP A 72 -3.81 -1.54 -1.23
C ASP A 72 -5.23 -1.46 -1.80
N PHE A 73 -5.36 -0.79 -2.94
CA PHE A 73 -6.66 -0.55 -3.56
C PHE A 73 -6.93 -1.62 -4.62
N ILE A 74 -7.83 -2.57 -4.30
CA ILE A 74 -8.18 -3.71 -5.17
C ILE A 74 -9.39 -3.47 -6.05
N GLY A 75 -10.25 -2.54 -5.65
CA GLY A 75 -11.23 -1.93 -6.52
C GLY A 75 -12.66 -1.89 -6.01
N ASP A 76 -13.53 -1.21 -6.76
CA ASP A 76 -14.91 -0.88 -6.37
C ASP A 76 -15.02 -0.31 -4.93
N GLY A 77 -14.23 0.72 -4.63
CA GLY A 77 -14.17 1.32 -3.29
C GLY A 77 -13.55 0.43 -2.20
N THR A 78 -13.11 -0.79 -2.54
CA THR A 78 -12.54 -1.74 -1.58
C THR A 78 -11.04 -1.52 -1.44
N ILE A 79 -10.63 -1.21 -0.21
CA ILE A 79 -9.24 -1.14 0.21
C ILE A 79 -8.98 -2.40 1.03
N HIS A 80 -8.05 -3.21 0.55
CA HIS A 80 -7.61 -4.38 1.28
C HIS A 80 -6.59 -3.96 2.34
N GLN A 81 -6.70 -4.60 3.51
CA GLN A 81 -5.89 -4.32 4.69
C GLN A 81 -5.31 -5.63 5.18
N SER A 82 -3.99 -5.71 5.28
CA SER A 82 -3.31 -6.96 5.62
C SER A 82 -2.13 -6.71 6.54
N ALA A 83 -2.10 -7.45 7.65
CA ALA A 83 -0.95 -7.56 8.54
C ALA A 83 0.01 -8.69 8.12
N SER A 84 -0.36 -9.52 7.14
CA SER A 84 0.35 -10.77 6.78
C SER A 84 1.49 -10.60 5.77
N ASN A 85 2.00 -9.36 5.58
CA ASN A 85 3.01 -9.03 4.57
C ASN A 85 2.62 -9.46 3.13
N ASN A 86 1.32 -9.58 2.86
CA ASN A 86 0.76 -9.92 1.55
C ASN A 86 -0.11 -8.78 1.05
N LEU A 87 0.12 -8.37 -0.19
CA LEU A 87 -0.83 -7.58 -0.97
C LEU A 87 -1.91 -8.53 -1.50
N SER A 88 -3.00 -7.98 -2.03
CA SER A 88 -4.15 -8.80 -2.43
C SER A 88 -3.87 -9.80 -3.55
N PHE A 89 -2.84 -9.58 -4.35
CA PHE A 89 -2.47 -10.45 -5.47
C PHE A 89 -1.35 -11.43 -5.13
N ASN A 90 -0.41 -11.03 -4.28
CA ASN A 90 0.80 -11.79 -3.99
C ASN A 90 1.53 -11.22 -2.77
N ARG A 91 2.51 -11.98 -2.26
CA ARG A 91 3.42 -11.49 -1.21
C ARG A 91 4.18 -10.26 -1.67
N VAL A 92 4.55 -9.40 -0.72
CA VAL A 92 5.44 -8.25 -1.00
C VAL A 92 6.72 -8.77 -1.68
N MET A 93 7.08 -8.19 -2.82
CA MET A 93 8.28 -8.54 -3.57
C MET A 93 9.33 -7.42 -3.53
N ARG A 94 8.89 -6.16 -3.51
CA ARG A 94 9.76 -4.99 -3.41
C ARG A 94 9.25 -4.04 -2.34
N VAL A 95 10.17 -3.38 -1.66
CA VAL A 95 9.89 -2.42 -0.57
C VAL A 95 10.69 -1.15 -0.80
N ILE A 96 10.02 -0.02 -0.64
CA ILE A 96 10.59 1.32 -0.72
C ILE A 96 10.28 2.00 0.63
N PRO A 97 11.25 2.11 1.55
CA PRO A 97 11.06 2.84 2.79
C PRO A 97 10.77 4.31 2.52
N LEU A 98 9.73 4.86 3.15
CA LEU A 98 9.44 6.30 3.11
C LEU A 98 10.20 7.01 4.22
N ASN A 99 10.77 8.17 3.91
CA ASN A 99 11.44 8.99 4.91
C ASN A 99 10.45 9.99 5.53
N ILE A 100 10.04 9.75 6.78
CA ILE A 100 9.10 10.62 7.50
C ILE A 100 9.56 12.08 7.63
N ILE A 101 10.87 12.34 7.59
CA ILE A 101 11.42 13.70 7.68
C ILE A 101 11.02 14.51 6.44
N ASN A 102 10.77 13.82 5.33
CA ASN A 102 10.34 14.44 4.08
C ASN A 102 8.81 14.58 3.99
N CYS A 103 8.05 14.20 5.01
CA CYS A 103 6.60 14.37 5.07
C CYS A 103 6.25 15.62 5.88
N LYS A 104 5.43 16.51 5.33
CA LYS A 104 4.87 17.64 6.09
C LYS A 104 3.70 17.20 6.99
N HIS A 105 2.93 16.22 6.52
CA HIS A 105 1.82 15.65 7.27
C HIS A 105 2.02 14.15 7.51
N PRO A 106 1.58 13.61 8.66
CA PRO A 106 1.75 12.19 8.98
C PRO A 106 1.10 11.28 7.93
N ILE A 107 1.84 10.28 7.45
CA ILE A 107 1.37 9.30 6.44
C ILE A 107 0.10 8.60 6.91
N ASP A 108 0.03 8.19 8.19
CA ASP A 108 -1.13 7.49 8.74
C ASP A 108 -2.42 8.32 8.64
N GLU A 109 -2.34 9.62 8.94
CA GLU A 109 -3.50 10.51 8.87
C GLU A 109 -3.88 10.78 7.41
N SER A 110 -2.89 10.98 6.52
CA SER A 110 -3.13 11.10 5.08
C SER A 110 -3.80 9.84 4.52
N LEU A 111 -3.29 8.66 4.87
CA LEU A 111 -3.83 7.37 4.46
C LEU A 111 -5.28 7.20 4.92
N ARG A 112 -5.55 7.44 6.21
CA ARG A 112 -6.91 7.39 6.78
C ARG A 112 -7.89 8.29 6.03
N ARG A 113 -7.49 9.51 5.69
CA ARG A 113 -8.32 10.46 4.93
C ARG A 113 -8.62 9.97 3.52
N VAL A 114 -7.61 9.45 2.82
CA VAL A 114 -7.78 8.90 1.47
C VAL A 114 -8.70 7.68 1.51
N MET A 115 -8.54 6.79 2.48
CA MET A 115 -9.41 5.63 2.65
C MET A 115 -10.87 6.04 2.87
N MET A 116 -11.12 6.97 3.81
CA MET A 116 -12.48 7.49 4.05
C MET A 116 -13.08 8.12 2.79
N HIS A 117 -12.29 8.86 2.00
CA HIS A 117 -12.76 9.43 0.75
C HIS A 117 -13.18 8.34 -0.23
N TYR A 118 -12.30 7.36 -0.49
CA TYR A 118 -12.55 6.25 -1.43
C TYR A 118 -13.79 5.43 -1.05
N THR A 119 -13.97 5.13 0.24
CA THR A 119 -15.15 4.43 0.74
C THR A 119 -16.42 5.29 0.61
N ARG A 120 -16.34 6.61 0.86
CA ARG A 120 -17.50 7.51 0.82
C ARG A 120 -17.98 7.79 -0.60
N THR A 121 -17.07 8.04 -1.53
CA THR A 121 -17.41 8.38 -2.92
C THR A 121 -17.58 7.13 -3.79
N ASN A 122 -17.31 5.94 -3.24
CA ASN A 122 -17.40 4.65 -3.91
C ASN A 122 -16.60 4.65 -5.22
N GLU A 123 -15.34 5.07 -5.12
CA GLU A 123 -14.46 5.23 -6.27
C GLU A 123 -14.31 3.92 -7.04
N ARG A 124 -14.57 3.98 -8.34
CA ARG A 124 -14.48 2.81 -9.21
C ARG A 124 -13.03 2.54 -9.59
N TYR A 125 -12.67 1.27 -9.60
CA TYR A 125 -11.33 0.87 -10.01
C TYR A 125 -11.27 0.66 -11.50
N ASN A 126 -10.20 1.18 -12.09
CA ASN A 126 -9.83 0.88 -13.45
C ASN A 126 -8.34 0.54 -13.47
N LEU A 127 -8.02 -0.72 -13.79
CA LEU A 127 -6.65 -1.22 -13.89
C LEU A 127 -5.76 -0.31 -14.75
N PHE A 128 -6.32 0.26 -15.81
CA PHE A 128 -5.63 1.10 -16.78
C PHE A 128 -5.77 2.61 -16.53
N GLY A 129 -6.16 3.02 -15.33
CA GLY A 129 -6.17 4.43 -14.99
C GLY A 129 -6.28 4.66 -13.50
N GLN A 130 -7.49 4.48 -12.97
CA GLN A 130 -7.83 4.66 -11.57
C GLN A 130 -7.47 3.40 -10.77
N ASN A 131 -6.18 3.25 -10.48
CA ASN A 131 -5.61 2.02 -9.91
C ASN A 131 -4.86 2.26 -8.60
N CYS A 132 -4.18 1.23 -8.14
CA CYS A 132 -3.39 1.22 -6.90
C CYS A 132 -2.24 2.25 -6.84
N HIS A 133 -1.62 2.59 -7.98
CA HIS A 133 -0.56 3.61 -8.03
C HIS A 133 -1.12 5.01 -7.82
N ASP A 134 -2.30 5.29 -8.38
CA ASP A 134 -3.01 6.56 -8.17
C ASP A 134 -3.39 6.71 -6.69
N PHE A 135 -3.90 5.64 -6.05
CA PHE A 135 -4.18 5.60 -4.62
C PHE A 135 -2.95 5.98 -3.77
N VAL A 136 -1.81 5.34 -4.01
CA VAL A 136 -0.56 5.67 -3.29
C VAL A 136 -0.10 7.10 -3.59
N GLY A 137 -0.17 7.55 -4.84
CA GLY A 137 0.16 8.92 -5.23
C GLY A 137 -0.66 9.97 -4.49
N ILE A 138 -1.96 9.74 -4.33
CA ILE A 138 -2.84 10.65 -3.56
C ILE A 138 -2.44 10.70 -2.07
N VAL A 139 -2.04 9.57 -1.47
CA VAL A 139 -1.55 9.54 -0.08
C VAL A 139 -0.23 10.33 0.05
N LEU A 140 0.68 10.19 -0.92
CA LEU A 140 1.93 10.97 -0.98
C LEU A 140 1.66 12.47 -1.16
N ASN A 141 0.68 12.83 -2.00
CA ASN A 141 0.28 14.22 -2.19
C ASN A 141 -0.31 14.85 -0.94
N LEU A 142 -1.16 14.10 -0.21
CA LEU A 142 -1.78 14.60 1.00
C LEU A 142 -0.78 14.70 2.18
N SER A 143 0.27 13.88 2.17
CA SER A 143 1.39 14.00 3.11
C SER A 143 2.42 15.07 2.73
N GLU A 144 2.27 15.68 1.55
CA GLU A 144 3.26 16.56 0.90
C GLU A 144 4.67 15.94 0.92
N TYR A 145 4.77 14.65 0.57
CA TYR A 145 6.02 13.89 0.61
C TYR A 145 7.06 14.46 -0.37
N GLU A 146 8.28 14.66 0.11
CA GLU A 146 9.37 15.39 -0.57
C GLU A 146 9.01 16.85 -0.89
N GLY A 147 8.09 17.46 -0.14
CA GLY A 147 7.61 18.82 -0.39
C GLY A 147 6.82 18.96 -1.70
N LYS A 148 6.33 17.84 -2.26
CA LYS A 148 5.55 17.79 -3.49
C LYS A 148 4.12 17.36 -3.20
N ASP A 149 3.18 17.89 -3.97
CA ASP A 149 1.76 17.62 -3.87
C ASP A 149 1.13 17.16 -5.20
N ASP A 150 1.98 16.80 -6.18
CA ASP A 150 1.62 16.48 -7.56
C ASP A 150 2.10 15.08 -8.03
N TRP A 151 2.44 14.18 -7.10
CA TRP A 151 2.68 12.76 -7.38
C TRP A 151 1.55 12.17 -8.22
N ASN A 152 1.92 11.60 -9.35
CA ASN A 152 1.02 10.88 -10.23
C ASN A 152 1.38 9.39 -10.30
N LEU A 153 0.53 8.61 -10.96
CA LEU A 153 0.72 7.18 -11.18
C LEU A 153 2.08 6.83 -11.79
N VAL A 154 2.58 7.64 -12.73
CA VAL A 154 3.87 7.39 -13.38
C VAL A 154 5.03 7.65 -12.42
N ASP A 155 4.95 8.72 -11.62
CA ASP A 155 5.97 8.99 -10.59
C ASP A 155 6.08 7.86 -9.56
N VAL A 156 4.94 7.30 -9.12
CA VAL A 156 4.92 6.15 -8.21
C VAL A 156 5.54 4.91 -8.87
N ALA A 157 5.20 4.64 -10.14
CA ALA A 157 5.80 3.53 -10.88
C ALA A 157 7.32 3.68 -11.04
N LEU A 158 7.80 4.90 -11.32
CA LEU A 158 9.23 5.20 -11.44
C LEU A 158 9.97 5.09 -10.09
N LEU A 159 9.30 5.45 -8.98
CA LEU A 159 9.81 5.32 -7.62
C LEU A 159 10.00 3.83 -7.25
N VAL A 160 9.00 2.99 -7.55
CA VAL A 160 9.05 1.54 -7.26
C VAL A 160 10.22 0.86 -7.99
N TRP A 161 10.48 1.26 -9.23
CA TRP A 161 11.54 0.69 -10.06
C TRP A 161 12.89 1.40 -9.96
N GLY A 162 13.02 2.40 -9.10
CA GLY A 162 14.30 3.06 -8.83
C GLY A 162 14.85 3.88 -9.97
N VAL A 163 13.99 4.30 -10.90
CA VAL A 163 14.33 5.34 -11.87
C VAL A 163 14.33 6.71 -11.18
N ARG A 164 13.59 6.84 -10.07
CA ARG A 164 13.51 8.03 -9.23
C ARG A 164 13.80 7.65 -7.77
N GLY A 165 14.70 8.37 -7.10
CA GLY A 165 15.06 8.14 -5.69
C GLY A 165 15.96 6.91 -5.45
N ASN A 166 15.95 6.37 -4.23
CA ASN A 166 16.82 5.24 -3.84
C ASN A 166 16.40 3.88 -4.44
N GLY A 167 15.22 3.81 -5.07
CA GLY A 167 14.66 2.60 -5.65
C GLY A 167 14.28 1.53 -4.63
N GLY A 168 13.23 0.76 -4.94
CA GLY A 168 12.85 -0.35 -4.08
C GLY A 168 13.90 -1.46 -4.09
N SER A 169 14.16 -2.05 -2.91
CA SER A 169 14.91 -3.29 -2.82
C SER A 169 13.96 -4.48 -2.91
N PHE A 170 14.41 -5.57 -3.54
CA PHE A 170 13.71 -6.85 -3.42
C PHE A 170 13.79 -7.34 -1.98
N VAL A 171 12.70 -7.92 -1.47
CA VAL A 171 12.67 -8.48 -0.10
C VAL A 171 13.61 -9.68 0.05
N ASP A 172 13.77 -10.45 -1.02
CA ASP A 172 14.63 -11.63 -1.08
C ASP A 172 14.96 -11.99 -2.55
N PRO A 173 16.02 -12.78 -2.83
CA PRO A 173 16.37 -13.18 -4.19
C PRO A 173 15.28 -13.99 -4.91
N ASN A 174 14.48 -14.75 -4.17
CA ASN A 174 13.37 -15.52 -4.72
C ASN A 174 12.21 -14.59 -5.17
N ALA A 175 12.04 -13.41 -4.56
CA ALA A 175 11.13 -12.39 -5.06
C ALA A 175 11.56 -11.85 -6.43
N ALA A 176 12.86 -11.62 -6.64
CA ALA A 176 13.40 -11.24 -7.94
C ALA A 176 13.18 -12.34 -8.99
N TYR A 177 13.46 -13.60 -8.64
CA TYR A 177 13.20 -14.74 -9.53
C TYR A 177 11.72 -14.88 -9.89
N ARG A 178 10.80 -14.75 -8.92
CA ARG A 178 9.36 -14.81 -9.20
C ARG A 178 8.88 -13.65 -10.08
N THR A 179 9.57 -12.50 -10.03
CA THR A 179 9.24 -11.33 -10.85
C THR A 179 9.71 -11.50 -12.30
N PHE A 180 10.96 -11.94 -12.52
CA PHE A 180 11.56 -11.98 -13.85
C PHE A 180 11.62 -13.36 -14.49
N GLY A 181 11.52 -14.42 -13.70
CA GLY A 181 11.64 -15.81 -14.12
C GLY A 181 10.67 -16.21 -15.24
N PRO A 182 9.35 -15.94 -15.11
CA PRO A 182 8.39 -16.25 -16.17
C PRO A 182 8.72 -15.57 -17.51
N ALA A 183 9.01 -14.26 -17.49
CA ALA A 183 9.40 -13.50 -18.67
C ALA A 183 10.71 -14.03 -19.29
N PHE A 184 11.68 -14.39 -18.45
CA PHE A 184 12.95 -14.96 -18.87
C PHE A 184 12.77 -16.34 -19.52
N LEU A 185 11.96 -17.22 -18.93
CA LEU A 185 11.63 -18.53 -19.50
C LEU A 185 10.89 -18.41 -20.84
N ALA A 186 9.94 -17.48 -20.95
CA ALA A 186 9.24 -17.21 -22.21
C ALA A 186 10.22 -16.73 -23.29
N PHE A 187 11.18 -15.87 -22.92
CA PHE A 187 12.24 -15.45 -23.82
C PHE A 187 13.12 -16.63 -24.27
N LEU A 188 13.58 -17.48 -23.35
CA LEU A 188 14.37 -18.67 -23.68
C LEU A 188 13.62 -19.62 -24.60
N ALA A 189 12.33 -19.86 -24.35
CA ALA A 189 11.49 -20.66 -25.25
C ALA A 189 11.43 -20.03 -26.64
N SER A 190 11.22 -18.72 -26.75
CA SER A 190 11.19 -18.02 -28.05
C SER A 190 12.50 -18.17 -28.84
N VAL A 191 13.63 -18.25 -28.15
CA VAL A 191 14.95 -18.52 -28.76
C VAL A 191 15.02 -19.96 -29.23
N ALA A 192 14.64 -20.93 -28.38
CA ALA A 192 14.68 -22.35 -28.71
C ALA A 192 13.83 -22.73 -29.93
N PHE A 193 12.68 -22.08 -30.10
CA PHE A 193 11.77 -22.29 -31.23
C PHE A 193 12.04 -21.36 -32.44
N GLY A 194 13.08 -20.52 -32.39
CA GLY A 194 13.53 -19.72 -33.53
C GLY A 194 12.71 -18.46 -33.85
N PHE A 195 11.80 -18.02 -32.96
CA PHE A 195 10.93 -16.86 -33.19
C PHE A 195 11.23 -15.65 -32.29
N ALA A 196 12.36 -15.66 -31.56
CA ALA A 196 12.75 -14.62 -30.60
C ALA A 196 12.66 -13.17 -31.12
N ARG A 197 13.03 -12.93 -32.39
CA ARG A 197 12.93 -11.58 -32.98
C ARG A 197 11.48 -11.10 -33.11
N ALA A 198 10.58 -11.98 -33.57
CA ALA A 198 9.16 -11.66 -33.69
C ALA A 198 8.52 -11.49 -32.31
N PHE A 199 8.84 -12.39 -31.38
CA PHE A 199 8.40 -12.31 -29.98
C PHE A 199 8.84 -11.01 -29.32
N GLY A 200 10.13 -10.67 -29.40
CA GLY A 200 10.66 -9.44 -28.81
C GLY A 200 10.00 -8.17 -29.35
N ARG A 201 9.75 -8.11 -30.67
CA ARG A 201 9.01 -6.99 -31.29
C ARG A 201 7.57 -6.90 -30.78
N ALA A 202 6.89 -8.03 -30.66
CA ALA A 202 5.52 -8.07 -30.15
C ALA A 202 5.44 -7.62 -28.68
N VAL A 203 6.32 -8.15 -27.82
CA VAL A 203 6.39 -7.76 -26.40
C VAL A 203 6.75 -6.29 -26.25
N LEU A 204 7.75 -5.80 -26.99
CA LEU A 204 8.15 -4.39 -26.94
C LEU A 204 7.03 -3.46 -27.42
N GLY A 205 6.36 -3.81 -28.52
CA GLY A 205 5.22 -3.04 -29.05
C GLY A 205 4.05 -2.99 -28.07
N LEU A 206 3.73 -4.11 -27.44
CA LEU A 206 2.67 -4.19 -26.44
C LEU A 206 3.03 -3.41 -25.17
N TYR A 207 4.27 -3.51 -24.70
CA TYR A 207 4.75 -2.73 -23.55
C TYR A 207 4.72 -1.23 -23.84
N ALA A 208 5.18 -0.81 -25.03
CA ALA A 208 5.13 0.58 -25.48
C ALA A 208 3.67 1.10 -25.57
N ALA A 209 2.74 0.27 -26.03
CA ALA A 209 1.32 0.62 -26.05
C ALA A 209 0.74 0.82 -24.63
N VAL A 210 1.07 -0.07 -23.69
CA VAL A 210 0.64 0.05 -22.29
C VAL A 210 1.23 1.29 -21.62
N VAL A 211 2.54 1.53 -21.76
CA VAL A 211 3.19 2.73 -21.22
C VAL A 211 2.63 3.99 -21.85
N GLY A 212 2.49 4.01 -23.18
CA GLY A 212 1.90 5.13 -23.92
C GLY A 212 0.48 5.44 -23.47
N TRP A 213 -0.33 4.41 -23.20
CA TRP A 213 -1.67 4.57 -22.64
C TRP A 213 -1.63 5.23 -21.25
N PHE A 214 -0.78 4.77 -20.33
CA PHE A 214 -0.70 5.38 -19.00
C PHE A 214 -0.21 6.84 -19.03
N VAL A 215 0.76 7.15 -19.89
CA VAL A 215 1.22 8.53 -20.10
C VAL A 215 0.07 9.38 -20.65
N LEU A 216 -0.65 8.91 -21.67
CA LEU A 216 -1.81 9.60 -22.21
C LEU A 216 -2.89 9.81 -21.13
N TYR A 217 -3.21 8.76 -20.37
CA TYR A 217 -4.18 8.81 -19.30
C TYR A 217 -3.80 9.86 -18.25
N VAL A 218 -2.57 9.85 -17.74
CA VAL A 218 -2.14 10.78 -16.69
C VAL A 218 -2.13 12.22 -17.18
N PHE A 219 -1.50 12.51 -18.32
CA PHE A 219 -1.27 13.89 -18.76
C PHE A 219 -2.45 14.50 -19.52
N VAL A 220 -3.33 13.68 -20.10
CA VAL A 220 -4.49 14.15 -20.87
C VAL A 220 -5.80 13.92 -20.15
N LEU A 221 -6.01 12.75 -19.53
CA LEU A 221 -7.30 12.35 -18.97
C LEU A 221 -7.44 12.60 -17.45
N ASN A 222 -6.36 12.47 -16.67
CA ASN A 222 -6.40 12.46 -15.19
C ASN A 222 -5.96 13.78 -14.54
N ARG A 223 -5.90 14.90 -15.29
CA ARG A 223 -5.27 16.16 -14.85
C ARG A 223 -5.97 16.88 -13.66
N ARG A 224 -7.10 16.39 -13.15
CA ARG A 224 -7.97 17.13 -12.20
C ARG A 224 -8.32 16.38 -10.91
N ARG A 225 -7.88 15.13 -10.73
CA ARG A 225 -8.41 14.25 -9.67
C ARG A 225 -7.76 14.48 -8.30
N SER A 226 -6.43 14.56 -8.22
CA SER A 226 -5.70 14.86 -6.97
C SER A 226 -6.15 16.20 -6.35
N CYS A 227 -6.42 17.20 -7.18
CA CYS A 227 -6.95 18.50 -6.73
C CYS A 227 -8.35 18.38 -6.11
N SER A 228 -9.22 17.53 -6.66
CA SER A 228 -10.59 17.32 -6.16
C SER A 228 -10.60 16.66 -4.78
N ILE A 229 -9.79 15.61 -4.60
CA ILE A 229 -9.68 14.90 -3.31
C ILE A 229 -9.12 15.83 -2.25
N ARG A 230 -8.10 16.64 -2.60
CA ARG A 230 -7.51 17.62 -1.68
C ARG A 230 -8.52 18.72 -1.31
N ALA A 231 -9.30 19.23 -2.27
CA ALA A 231 -10.32 20.24 -2.02
C ALA A 231 -11.51 19.73 -1.20
N GLY A 232 -11.83 18.43 -1.29
CA GLY A 232 -12.87 17.78 -0.48
C GLY A 232 -12.41 17.24 0.87
N SER A 233 -11.10 17.31 1.16
CA SER A 233 -10.52 16.83 2.43
C SER A 233 -10.59 17.91 3.50
N ILE A 234 -10.97 17.53 4.72
CA ILE A 234 -10.96 18.43 5.89
C ILE A 234 -9.52 18.97 6.09
N PRO A 235 -9.29 20.28 6.31
CA PRO A 235 -7.95 20.80 6.53
C PRO A 235 -7.23 20.07 7.67
N PHE A 236 -5.92 19.88 7.56
CA PHE A 236 -5.12 19.42 8.69
C PHE A 236 -5.28 20.43 9.83
N ILE A 237 -5.75 19.97 11.00
CA ILE A 237 -5.84 20.85 12.17
C ILE A 237 -4.39 21.16 12.55
N ARG A 238 -3.98 22.41 12.31
CA ARG A 238 -2.71 22.93 12.79
C ARG A 238 -2.80 22.95 14.30
N ASN A 239 -2.13 22.01 14.97
CA ASN A 239 -1.99 22.07 16.41
C ASN A 239 -1.07 23.26 16.73
N SER A 240 -1.62 24.39 17.15
CA SER A 240 -0.90 25.65 17.34
C SER A 240 -0.07 25.70 18.63
N ASN A 241 0.13 24.55 19.31
CA ASN A 241 0.60 24.53 20.69
C ASN A 241 2.11 24.31 20.87
N ASN A 242 2.96 24.57 19.88
CA ASN A 242 4.41 24.32 20.03
C ASN A 242 5.35 25.44 19.59
N ASN A 243 4.91 26.70 19.48
CA ASN A 243 5.79 27.80 19.05
C ASN A 243 5.67 29.11 19.85
N ASP A 244 5.30 29.07 21.14
CA ASP A 244 5.22 30.29 21.98
C ASP A 244 6.22 30.34 23.15
N ASN A 245 7.24 29.46 23.22
CA ASN A 245 8.18 29.47 24.36
C ASN A 245 9.62 29.94 24.07
N ASP A 246 9.97 30.29 22.83
CA ASP A 246 11.36 30.69 22.50
C ASP A 246 11.54 32.20 22.28
N ASN A 247 10.55 33.04 22.61
CA ASN A 247 10.69 34.51 22.45
C ASN A 247 10.30 35.34 23.68
N ALA A 248 10.18 34.73 24.85
CA ALA A 248 9.92 35.41 26.12
C ALA A 248 11.10 35.29 27.10
N SER A 249 12.33 35.58 26.65
CA SER A 249 13.46 35.79 27.56
C SER A 249 14.62 36.55 26.89
N SER A 250 14.35 37.76 26.39
CA SER A 250 15.43 38.72 26.11
C SER A 250 14.91 40.16 26.16
N GLN A 251 15.30 40.84 27.24
CA GLN A 251 15.46 42.30 27.36
C GLN A 251 14.19 43.13 27.62
N GLY A 252 13.81 43.16 28.89
CA GLY A 252 13.17 44.31 29.52
C GLY A 252 13.82 44.55 30.88
N GLY A 253 14.63 45.60 30.99
CA GLY A 253 15.15 46.10 32.26
C GLY A 253 16.64 46.39 32.25
N ASP A 254 17.01 47.63 31.98
CA ASP A 254 17.90 48.36 32.89
C ASP A 254 17.63 49.88 32.75
N VAL A 255 17.75 50.52 33.91
CA VAL A 255 17.40 51.89 34.30
C VAL A 255 18.36 52.92 33.72
#